data_AF-A0A9D6JN42-F1
#
_entry.id   AF-A0A9D6JN42-F1
#
_cell.length_a   1.000
_cell.length_b   1.000
_cell.length_c   1.000
_cell.angle_alpha   90.00
_cell.angle_beta   90.00
_cell.angle_gamma   90.00
#
_symmetry.space_group_name_H-M   'P 1'
#
loop_
_entity.id
_entity.type
_entity.pdbx_description
1 polymer ?
#
loop_
_entity_poly.entity_id
_entity_poly.type
_entity_poly.pdbx_seq_one_letter_code
_entity_poly.pdbx_strand_id
1 'polypeptide(L)'
;MWLRLKPLAMLAMYGIMAGCGGSSGGGSNFYSIGGTVSGLTAGTLVLQNNGTNDLSLTSNSSFTFNSRLANGSTYNVTVLSHPVDQYCTVSHGSGTVSSANVVNVAVSCMASCVLGAGSAINVSGKITFDRVPHTTNGGLDYTATRQDPVRGAIVEATCNNSVVTSTVTDGIGDYSVTVPGGTENLLLRVKAQMQQTGTASWNFRVVDNTSGGALYSLSSTAFNTGAGNLSLDLHAASGWGGSSYTSTRAAAPFAILDSVYDAFQKVLAENASTQFPALNLNWSINNVSVSGNVAIGQISTSHFNGTEIFILGKANDDTDEYDDHVVIHEWGHYFEHNFSRADNIGGSHGSGDVLDIRVAFGEGFGNAYSAIVTDDPVYADAAGNLQTGGFTINMEDNCTDIGDVRGWYSECSVQSILYDMYDTATEGADALTMGFTPLYDVLVNEQKNTLAMTSIFSFIYELKQNNLGDVTNINALLAAQSIDGSLLTDIYGSGQVTNNTISGDALPVYKTATVGGAAVNVCSSSEFQVYNGYEVSRFIKFTLPGTQSLTITAVKSSGAGNDPDLVLYRNGTQIAIAETTTVNNETLSVSNLTAGDYVLELYDYGNRTTGVGSTCYNVTL
;
A
#
# COMPACT_ATOMS: atom_id res chain seq x y z
N MET A 1 1.97 1.57 -13.80
CA MET A 1 2.91 1.65 -14.94
C MET A 1 3.84 0.45 -14.91
N TRP A 2 3.50 -0.62 -15.64
CA TRP A 2 4.24 -1.89 -15.62
C TRP A 2 5.16 -2.00 -16.84
N LEU A 3 6.47 -1.93 -16.64
CA LEU A 3 7.47 -2.40 -17.62
C LEU A 3 8.64 -2.99 -16.84
N ARG A 4 8.62 -4.32 -16.68
CA ARG A 4 9.73 -5.12 -16.16
C ARG A 4 10.66 -5.49 -17.32
N LEU A 5 11.89 -4.97 -17.33
CA LEU A 5 12.97 -5.48 -18.20
C LEU A 5 13.88 -6.42 -17.39
N LYS A 6 14.00 -7.67 -17.84
CA LYS A 6 14.96 -8.69 -17.36
C LYS A 6 16.37 -8.46 -17.95
N PRO A 7 17.42 -9.01 -17.32
CA PRO A 7 18.81 -8.56 -17.52
C PRO A 7 19.46 -9.21 -18.74
N LEU A 8 20.26 -8.45 -19.48
CA LEU A 8 21.18 -8.98 -20.50
C LEU A 8 22.63 -8.64 -20.19
N ALA A 9 23.46 -9.64 -20.45
CA ALA A 9 24.83 -9.80 -20.01
C ALA A 9 25.83 -8.79 -20.61
N MET A 10 26.86 -8.51 -19.80
CA MET A 10 28.13 -7.88 -20.17
C MET A 10 28.74 -8.50 -21.44
N LEU A 11 29.01 -7.65 -22.44
CA LEU A 11 30.05 -7.91 -23.45
C LEU A 11 30.88 -6.64 -23.63
N ALA A 12 32.16 -6.72 -23.25
CA ALA A 12 33.14 -5.66 -23.45
C ALA A 12 33.48 -5.51 -24.94
N MET A 13 33.39 -4.29 -25.47
CA MET A 13 33.97 -3.95 -26.77
C MET A 13 34.65 -2.59 -26.68
N TYR A 14 35.98 -2.60 -26.74
CA TYR A 14 36.83 -1.43 -26.93
C TYR A 14 36.57 -0.84 -28.32
N GLY A 15 36.16 0.43 -28.38
CA GLY A 15 35.95 1.16 -29.63
C GLY A 15 36.32 2.62 -29.46
N ILE A 16 37.49 3.00 -29.97
CA ILE A 16 37.94 4.38 -30.08
C ILE A 16 37.16 5.04 -31.22
N MET A 17 36.40 6.09 -30.93
CA MET A 17 36.07 7.12 -31.92
C MET A 17 36.19 8.50 -31.28
N ALA A 18 37.17 9.26 -31.77
CA ALA A 18 37.21 10.70 -31.64
C ALA A 18 36.13 11.29 -32.55
N GLY A 19 35.09 11.85 -31.94
CA GLY A 19 34.07 12.66 -32.59
C GLY A 19 34.04 14.04 -31.94
N CYS A 20 34.66 15.02 -32.58
CA CYS A 20 34.51 16.43 -32.25
C CYS A 20 33.14 16.89 -32.75
N GLY A 21 32.18 17.07 -31.85
CA GLY A 21 30.84 17.61 -32.12
C GLY A 21 30.45 18.54 -30.98
N GLY A 22 30.11 19.79 -31.34
CA GLY A 22 30.05 20.93 -30.43
C GLY A 22 29.13 20.77 -29.23
N SER A 23 29.71 20.97 -28.05
CA SER A 23 29.04 21.06 -26.76
C SER A 23 28.09 22.26 -26.74
N SER A 24 26.78 22.03 -26.83
CA SER A 24 25.80 22.91 -26.21
C SER A 24 25.92 22.70 -24.69
N GLY A 25 26.52 23.67 -24.00
CA GLY A 25 26.76 23.63 -22.57
C GLY A 25 25.46 23.62 -21.77
N GLY A 26 24.88 22.45 -21.55
CA GLY A 26 24.00 22.19 -20.42
C GLY A 26 24.87 22.09 -19.18
N GLY A 27 25.09 23.21 -18.49
CA GLY A 27 25.83 23.22 -17.23
C GLY A 27 25.17 22.25 -16.25
N SER A 28 25.88 21.19 -15.86
CA SER A 28 25.46 20.36 -14.74
C SER A 28 25.45 21.25 -13.49
N ASN A 29 24.26 21.60 -12.99
CA ASN A 29 24.14 22.37 -11.77
C ASN A 29 24.69 21.54 -10.59
N PHE A 30 25.63 22.12 -9.84
CA PHE A 30 26.24 21.52 -8.66
C PHE A 30 25.74 22.21 -7.39
N TYR A 31 25.38 21.41 -6.40
CA TYR A 31 24.77 21.86 -5.16
C TYR A 31 25.62 21.44 -3.96
N SER A 32 25.63 22.28 -2.93
CA SER A 32 26.37 22.00 -1.69
C SER A 32 25.57 21.07 -0.77
N ILE A 33 26.28 20.27 0.00
CA ILE A 33 25.74 19.49 1.12
C ILE A 33 26.19 20.14 2.42
N GLY A 34 25.27 20.40 3.33
CA GLY A 34 25.52 21.14 4.56
C GLY A 34 24.39 20.97 5.57
N GLY A 35 24.58 21.58 6.72
CA GLY A 35 23.77 21.28 7.89
C GLY A 35 24.13 22.08 9.12
N THR A 36 23.71 21.62 10.29
CA THR A 36 24.04 22.19 11.59
C THR A 36 24.53 21.13 12.57
N VAL A 37 25.47 21.51 13.43
CA VAL A 37 25.92 20.71 14.59
C VAL A 37 25.40 21.35 15.87
N SER A 38 24.85 20.53 16.76
CA SER A 38 24.44 20.89 18.11
C SER A 38 24.99 19.92 19.15
N GLY A 39 25.10 20.36 20.40
CA GLY A 39 25.56 19.55 21.53
C GLY A 39 27.06 19.21 21.56
N LEU A 40 27.87 19.70 20.62
CA LEU A 40 29.33 19.55 20.63
C LEU A 40 29.91 20.48 21.72
N THR A 41 30.46 19.90 22.79
CA THR A 41 30.96 20.63 23.95
C THR A 41 32.49 20.63 24.06
N ALA A 42 33.15 19.59 23.55
CA ALA A 42 34.60 19.48 23.53
C ALA A 42 35.11 18.58 22.39
N GLY A 43 36.39 18.71 22.05
CA GLY A 43 37.05 17.85 21.05
C GLY A 43 36.79 18.23 19.59
N THR A 44 37.09 17.30 18.69
CA THR A 44 36.92 17.45 17.25
C THR A 44 35.99 16.36 16.72
N LEU A 45 34.89 16.79 16.13
CA LEU A 45 34.01 15.95 15.33
C LEU A 45 34.54 15.94 13.88
N VAL A 46 34.60 14.78 13.24
CA VAL A 46 34.88 14.68 11.80
C VAL A 46 33.69 14.03 11.10
N LEU A 47 33.06 14.77 10.20
CA LEU A 47 32.01 14.26 9.31
C LEU A 47 32.62 13.84 7.97
N GLN A 48 31.99 12.88 7.30
CA GLN A 48 32.41 12.38 5.98
C GLN A 48 31.19 12.23 5.09
N ASN A 49 31.28 12.68 3.83
CA ASN A 49 30.20 12.57 2.85
C ASN A 49 30.57 11.59 1.73
N ASN A 50 29.74 10.58 1.48
CA ASN A 50 29.96 9.55 0.45
C ASN A 50 31.32 8.84 0.59
N GLY A 51 31.74 8.55 1.83
CA GLY A 51 33.01 7.87 2.11
C GLY A 51 34.27 8.73 1.84
N THR A 52 34.09 10.02 1.50
CA THR A 52 35.18 10.97 1.19
C THR A 52 34.81 12.37 1.72
N ASN A 53 35.58 13.39 1.33
CA ASN A 53 35.31 14.78 1.68
C ASN A 53 35.13 14.99 3.20
N ASP A 54 36.16 14.70 3.97
CA ASP A 54 36.09 14.86 5.41
C ASP A 54 35.98 16.35 5.80
N LEU A 55 35.21 16.62 6.85
CA LEU A 55 34.99 17.96 7.41
C LEU A 55 35.14 17.91 8.94
N SER A 56 36.15 18.60 9.45
CA SER A 56 36.40 18.71 10.90
C SER A 56 35.66 19.91 11.49
N LEU A 57 35.00 19.70 12.63
CA LEU A 57 34.17 20.67 13.34
C LEU A 57 34.54 20.64 14.83
N THR A 58 34.66 21.81 15.46
CA THR A 58 35.09 21.97 16.86
C THR A 58 34.10 22.79 17.70
N SER A 59 32.99 23.20 17.11
CA SER A 59 31.96 24.01 17.78
C SER A 59 30.59 23.78 17.14
N ASN A 60 29.54 24.11 17.88
CA ASN A 60 28.17 24.14 17.37
C ASN A 60 28.04 25.26 16.33
N SER A 61 27.84 24.90 15.06
CA SER A 61 27.68 25.85 13.97
C SER A 61 26.95 25.21 12.79
N SER A 62 26.54 26.03 11.83
CA SER A 62 26.27 25.52 10.49
C SER A 62 27.57 25.02 9.85
N PHE A 63 27.46 24.06 8.93
CA PHE A 63 28.58 23.49 8.19
C PHE A 63 28.20 23.28 6.72
N THR A 64 29.20 23.22 5.86
CA THR A 64 29.03 22.91 4.44
C THR A 64 30.25 22.14 3.97
N PHE A 65 30.04 21.01 3.30
CA PHE A 65 31.12 20.24 2.69
C PHE A 65 31.74 21.00 1.52
N ASN A 66 33.06 20.87 1.36
CA ASN A 66 33.81 21.57 0.32
C ASN A 66 33.43 21.12 -1.11
N SER A 67 33.14 19.83 -1.32
CA SER A 67 32.75 19.31 -2.62
C SER A 67 31.26 19.47 -2.84
N ARG A 68 30.89 19.93 -4.04
CA ARG A 68 29.51 20.02 -4.48
C ARG A 68 29.15 18.77 -5.29
N LEU A 69 27.91 18.35 -5.20
CA LEU A 69 27.38 17.19 -5.92
C LEU A 69 26.48 17.65 -7.07
N ALA A 70 26.53 16.95 -8.21
CA ALA A 70 25.69 17.27 -9.35
C ALA A 70 24.21 16.97 -9.02
N ASN A 71 23.28 17.66 -9.70
CA ASN A 71 21.87 17.32 -9.62
C ASN A 71 21.63 15.81 -9.86
N GLY A 72 20.78 15.18 -9.03
CA GLY A 72 20.51 13.74 -9.09
C GLY A 72 21.56 12.84 -8.44
N SER A 73 22.67 13.38 -7.92
CA SER A 73 23.65 12.59 -7.16
C SER A 73 23.16 12.30 -5.74
N THR A 74 23.49 11.12 -5.23
CA THR A 74 23.24 10.78 -3.83
C THR A 74 24.30 11.38 -2.90
N TYR A 75 23.91 11.69 -1.67
CA TYR A 75 24.79 12.04 -0.57
C TYR A 75 24.59 11.08 0.60
N ASN A 76 25.63 10.91 1.41
CA ASN A 76 25.64 10.04 2.58
C ASN A 76 26.66 10.57 3.60
N VAL A 77 26.19 11.44 4.48
CA VAL A 77 26.90 12.07 5.58
C VAL A 77 26.91 11.15 6.79
N THR A 78 28.10 10.82 7.23
CA THR A 78 28.37 9.94 8.39
C THR A 78 29.37 10.60 9.33
N VAL A 79 29.44 10.13 10.57
CA VAL A 79 30.51 10.52 11.48
C VAL A 79 31.71 9.61 11.22
N LEU A 80 32.81 10.19 10.79
CA LEU A 80 34.09 9.49 10.63
C LEU A 80 34.84 9.37 11.95
N SER A 81 34.81 10.42 12.77
CA SER A 81 35.43 10.43 14.10
C SER A 81 34.58 11.22 15.08
N HIS A 82 34.27 10.59 16.21
CA HIS A 82 33.57 11.24 17.32
C HIS A 82 34.51 12.12 18.15
N PRO A 83 33.99 13.17 18.82
CA PRO A 83 34.76 13.92 19.80
C PRO A 83 35.09 13.08 21.04
N VAL A 84 36.08 13.51 21.83
CA VAL A 84 36.39 12.86 23.11
C VAL A 84 35.19 12.99 24.05
N ASP A 85 34.84 11.89 24.71
CA ASP A 85 33.72 11.77 25.67
C ASP A 85 32.34 12.14 25.12
N GLN A 86 32.21 12.26 23.79
CA GLN A 86 30.93 12.51 23.14
C GLN A 86 30.66 11.50 22.03
N TYR A 87 29.39 11.20 21.83
CA TYR A 87 28.89 10.44 20.70
C TYR A 87 27.97 11.34 19.88
N CYS A 88 28.12 11.32 18.56
CA CYS A 88 27.35 12.19 17.66
C CYS A 88 26.58 11.35 16.66
N THR A 89 25.33 11.71 16.41
CA THR A 89 24.46 11.08 15.41
C THR A 89 24.12 12.06 14.31
N VAL A 90 23.84 11.54 13.12
CA VAL A 90 23.42 12.31 11.95
C VAL A 90 21.98 11.95 11.62
N SER A 91 21.10 12.95 11.51
CA SER A 91 19.78 12.82 10.90
C SER A 91 19.73 13.58 9.59
N HIS A 92 18.87 13.13 8.67
CA HIS A 92 18.87 13.57 7.26
C HIS A 92 20.28 13.43 6.64
N GLY A 93 21.03 12.41 7.04
CA GLY A 93 22.40 12.20 6.61
C GLY A 93 22.50 11.72 5.15
N SER A 94 21.44 11.14 4.60
CA SER A 94 21.44 10.59 3.24
C SER A 94 20.28 11.11 2.41
N GLY A 95 20.46 11.15 1.09
CA GLY A 95 19.41 11.49 0.15
C GLY A 95 19.96 11.77 -1.24
N THR A 96 19.14 12.39 -2.10
CA THR A 96 19.51 12.78 -3.46
C THR A 96 19.41 14.29 -3.61
N VAL A 97 20.38 14.89 -4.31
CA VAL A 97 20.35 16.31 -4.64
C VAL A 97 19.25 16.59 -5.66
N SER A 98 18.30 17.47 -5.32
CA SER A 98 17.10 17.79 -6.12
C SER A 98 17.02 19.28 -6.46
N SER A 99 17.85 19.71 -7.40
CA SER A 99 17.88 21.07 -7.95
C SER A 99 18.07 22.21 -6.92
N ALA A 100 18.53 21.88 -5.70
CA ALA A 100 18.79 22.83 -4.62
C ALA A 100 19.92 22.34 -3.69
N ASN A 101 20.50 23.25 -2.90
CA ASN A 101 21.47 22.91 -1.86
C ASN A 101 20.80 22.12 -0.74
N VAL A 102 21.45 21.05 -0.28
CA VAL A 102 21.04 20.31 0.92
C VAL A 102 21.62 21.04 2.12
N VAL A 103 20.78 21.59 2.99
CA VAL A 103 21.18 22.40 4.15
C VAL A 103 20.57 21.90 5.46
N ASN A 104 19.85 20.77 5.42
CA ASN A 104 19.06 20.22 6.51
C ASN A 104 19.70 19.01 7.19
N VAL A 105 20.95 18.65 6.86
CA VAL A 105 21.67 17.61 7.61
C VAL A 105 21.82 18.10 9.06
N ALA A 106 21.35 17.32 10.03
CA ALA A 106 21.43 17.70 11.43
C ALA A 106 22.33 16.72 12.18
N VAL A 107 23.30 17.25 12.91
CA VAL A 107 24.21 16.47 13.75
C VAL A 107 24.00 16.83 15.20
N SER A 108 23.69 15.83 16.01
CA SER A 108 23.49 16.00 17.45
C SER A 108 24.55 15.22 18.21
N CYS A 109 25.32 15.90 19.05
CA CYS A 109 26.32 15.31 19.92
C CYS A 109 25.82 15.28 21.36
N MET A 110 26.08 14.18 22.06
CA MET A 110 25.76 13.99 23.46
C MET A 110 26.91 13.30 24.19
N ALA A 111 26.88 13.26 25.51
CA ALA A 111 27.87 12.52 26.28
C ALA A 111 27.89 11.05 25.87
N SER A 112 29.08 10.47 25.72
CA SER A 112 29.22 9.06 25.38
C SER A 112 28.59 8.18 26.44
N CYS A 113 27.94 7.11 26.01
CA CYS A 113 27.46 6.07 26.89
C CYS A 113 28.62 5.17 27.34
N VAL A 114 28.61 4.80 28.62
CA VAL A 114 29.58 3.89 29.25
C VAL A 114 28.81 2.77 29.93
N LEU A 115 29.00 1.53 29.48
CA LEU A 115 28.37 0.36 30.08
C LEU A 115 28.89 0.14 31.51
N GLY A 116 27.96 -0.10 32.42
CA GLY A 116 28.27 -0.39 33.82
C GLY A 116 28.78 -1.81 34.01
N ALA A 117 29.44 -2.04 35.14
CA ALA A 117 29.88 -3.36 35.60
C ALA A 117 29.05 -3.87 36.80
N GLY A 118 27.95 -3.19 37.13
CA GLY A 118 27.05 -3.60 38.20
C GLY A 118 26.16 -4.77 37.80
N SER A 119 25.47 -5.34 38.79
CA SER A 119 24.46 -6.38 38.56
C SER A 119 23.41 -5.94 37.55
N ALA A 120 22.86 -6.89 36.81
CA ALA A 120 21.77 -6.64 35.87
C ALA A 120 20.55 -6.03 36.59
N ILE A 121 19.99 -4.97 36.01
CA ILE A 121 18.77 -4.31 36.47
C ILE A 121 17.71 -4.33 35.38
N ASN A 122 16.44 -4.19 35.76
CA ASN A 122 15.35 -4.02 34.82
C ASN A 122 15.02 -2.55 34.62
N VAL A 123 14.88 -2.15 33.36
CA VAL A 123 14.25 -0.89 32.95
C VAL A 123 12.93 -1.27 32.27
N SER A 124 11.82 -0.84 32.85
CA SER A 124 10.48 -1.17 32.36
C SER A 124 9.59 0.07 32.34
N GLY A 125 8.48 0.01 31.63
CA GLY A 125 7.50 1.09 31.60
C GLY A 125 6.48 0.85 30.51
N LYS A 126 5.72 1.89 30.20
CA LYS A 126 4.74 1.90 29.12
C LYS A 126 5.17 2.85 28.00
N ILE A 127 4.94 2.44 26.76
CA ILE A 127 5.14 3.28 25.59
C ILE A 127 3.77 3.60 24.98
N THR A 128 3.46 4.88 24.83
CA THR A 128 2.20 5.37 24.26
C THR A 128 2.43 6.33 23.09
N PHE A 129 1.41 6.54 22.28
CA PHE A 129 1.35 7.57 21.26
C PHE A 129 0.04 8.34 21.33
N ASP A 130 0.02 9.59 20.87
CA ASP A 130 -1.22 10.34 20.69
C ASP A 130 -1.99 9.77 19.49
N ARG A 131 -3.22 9.31 19.70
CA ARG A 131 -4.18 8.99 18.64
C ARG A 131 -5.22 10.10 18.53
N VAL A 132 -5.41 10.60 17.32
CA VAL A 132 -6.38 11.66 17.02
C VAL A 132 -7.58 11.01 16.32
N PRO A 133 -8.77 10.95 16.95
CA PRO A 133 -9.95 10.34 16.34
C PRO A 133 -10.58 11.25 15.29
N HIS A 134 -11.49 10.69 14.48
CA HIS A 134 -12.27 11.46 13.52
C HIS A 134 -13.52 12.11 14.14
N THR A 135 -13.92 13.25 13.57
CA THR A 135 -15.24 13.85 13.70
C THR A 135 -16.23 13.14 12.76
N THR A 136 -17.53 13.42 12.91
CA THR A 136 -18.58 12.82 12.07
C THR A 136 -18.52 13.20 10.59
N ASN A 137 -17.65 14.14 10.19
CA ASN A 137 -17.46 14.55 8.79
C ASN A 137 -16.11 14.08 8.22
N GLY A 138 -15.43 13.15 8.88
CA GLY A 138 -14.16 12.57 8.43
C GLY A 138 -12.92 13.37 8.83
N GLY A 139 -13.05 14.58 9.38
CA GLY A 139 -11.90 15.35 9.84
C GLY A 139 -11.31 14.85 11.17
N LEU A 140 -10.11 15.30 11.53
CA LEU A 140 -9.44 14.97 12.78
C LEU A 140 -9.90 15.87 13.94
N ASP A 141 -10.32 15.26 15.06
CA ASP A 141 -10.64 15.93 16.31
C ASP A 141 -9.45 15.95 17.28
N TYR A 142 -8.58 16.94 17.11
CA TYR A 142 -7.45 17.14 18.03
C TYR A 142 -7.86 17.43 19.48
N THR A 143 -9.10 17.86 19.73
CA THR A 143 -9.58 18.11 21.10
C THR A 143 -9.92 16.82 21.84
N ALA A 144 -10.17 15.74 21.09
CA ALA A 144 -10.42 14.39 21.58
C ALA A 144 -9.18 13.48 21.48
N THR A 145 -7.99 14.05 21.31
CA THR A 145 -6.72 13.30 21.31
C THR A 145 -6.61 12.45 22.57
N ARG A 146 -6.30 11.17 22.41
CA ARG A 146 -6.11 10.19 23.49
C ARG A 146 -4.74 9.54 23.38
N GLN A 147 -4.27 8.94 24.47
CA GLN A 147 -3.02 8.18 24.47
C GLN A 147 -3.29 6.70 24.34
N ASP A 148 -2.91 6.12 23.21
CA ASP A 148 -3.03 4.69 22.92
C ASP A 148 -1.67 3.99 23.08
N PRO A 149 -1.65 2.69 23.42
CA PRO A 149 -0.40 1.96 23.62
C PRO A 149 0.32 1.68 22.30
N VAL A 150 1.64 1.77 22.28
CA VAL A 150 2.43 1.26 21.14
C VAL A 150 2.52 -0.26 21.25
N ARG A 151 1.82 -1.00 20.40
CA ARG A 151 1.70 -2.47 20.47
C ARG A 151 2.71 -3.18 19.55
N GLY A 152 3.35 -4.25 20.04
CA GLY A 152 4.21 -5.13 19.22
C GLY A 152 5.51 -4.51 18.69
N ALA A 153 5.89 -3.31 19.13
CA ALA A 153 7.03 -2.57 18.61
C ALA A 153 8.35 -2.97 19.29
N ILE A 154 9.44 -2.98 18.52
CA ILE A 154 10.77 -3.26 19.06
C ILE A 154 11.26 -2.10 19.94
N VAL A 155 11.68 -2.42 21.16
CA VAL A 155 12.34 -1.50 22.10
C VAL A 155 13.79 -1.93 22.30
N GLU A 156 14.72 -1.02 22.10
CA GLU A 156 16.15 -1.26 22.24
C GLU A 156 16.75 -0.37 23.33
N ALA A 157 17.51 -0.98 24.24
CA ALA A 157 18.47 -0.24 25.04
C ALA A 157 19.75 -0.07 24.22
N THR A 158 20.19 1.16 24.03
CA THR A 158 21.33 1.48 23.16
C THR A 158 22.40 2.29 23.87
N CYS A 159 23.65 2.00 23.53
CA CYS A 159 24.83 2.67 24.04
C CYS A 159 25.70 3.08 22.85
N ASN A 160 25.85 4.39 22.59
CA ASN A 160 26.55 4.92 21.41
C ASN A 160 26.02 4.29 20.09
N ASN A 161 24.69 4.26 19.93
CA ASN A 161 23.91 3.56 18.88
C ASN A 161 24.07 2.03 18.78
N SER A 162 24.92 1.41 19.58
CA SER A 162 25.02 -0.05 19.64
C SER A 162 23.90 -0.61 20.50
N VAL A 163 23.18 -1.62 20.01
CA VAL A 163 22.12 -2.29 20.77
C VAL A 163 22.76 -3.13 21.87
N VAL A 164 22.40 -2.84 23.12
CA VAL A 164 22.80 -3.61 24.30
C VAL A 164 21.87 -4.80 24.47
N THR A 165 20.57 -4.54 24.42
CA THR A 165 19.51 -5.54 24.45
C THR A 165 18.27 -4.98 23.76
N SER A 166 17.34 -5.86 23.40
CA SER A 166 16.04 -5.50 22.86
C SER A 166 14.91 -6.31 23.50
N THR A 167 13.71 -5.77 23.44
CA THR A 167 12.45 -6.43 23.78
C THR A 167 11.37 -5.96 22.80
N VAL A 168 10.13 -6.40 22.99
CA VAL A 168 8.96 -5.95 22.23
C VAL A 168 7.89 -5.49 23.22
N THR A 169 7.14 -4.44 22.87
CA THR A 169 5.99 -4.02 23.67
C THR A 169 4.85 -5.05 23.58
N ASP A 170 4.17 -5.29 24.70
CA ASP A 170 2.97 -6.14 24.70
C ASP A 170 1.72 -5.41 24.16
N GLY A 171 0.57 -6.09 24.22
CA GLY A 171 -0.70 -5.55 23.71
C GLY A 171 -1.25 -4.34 24.47
N ILE A 172 -0.66 -3.97 25.62
CA ILE A 172 -0.99 -2.76 26.36
C ILE A 172 0.17 -1.75 26.40
N GLY A 173 1.21 -1.98 25.60
CA GLY A 173 2.37 -1.09 25.45
C GLY A 173 3.41 -1.21 26.55
N ASP A 174 3.32 -2.22 27.43
CA ASP A 174 4.31 -2.43 28.47
C ASP A 174 5.56 -3.09 27.88
N TYR A 175 6.73 -2.72 28.41
CA TYR A 175 8.02 -3.30 28.03
C TYR A 175 8.92 -3.52 29.25
N SER A 176 9.89 -4.41 29.11
CA SER A 176 10.96 -4.61 30.10
C SER A 176 12.24 -5.06 29.42
N VAL A 177 13.34 -4.37 29.69
CA VAL A 177 14.69 -4.71 29.23
C VAL A 177 15.63 -4.87 30.43
N THR A 178 16.57 -5.82 30.31
CA THR A 178 17.60 -6.04 31.33
C THR A 178 18.94 -5.49 30.87
N VAL A 179 19.53 -4.59 31.65
CA VAL A 179 20.79 -3.88 31.31
C VAL A 179 21.77 -3.90 32.48
N PRO A 180 23.08 -3.73 32.25
CA PRO A 180 24.07 -3.65 33.33
C PRO A 180 23.83 -2.42 34.22
N GLY A 181 23.80 -2.63 35.54
CA GLY A 181 23.74 -1.54 36.52
C GLY A 181 25.00 -0.68 36.49
N GLY A 182 24.85 0.61 36.75
CA GLY A 182 25.92 1.61 36.68
C GLY A 182 26.28 2.05 35.26
N THR A 183 25.51 1.66 34.25
CA THR A 183 25.60 2.23 32.89
C THR A 183 25.21 3.71 32.90
N GLU A 184 26.04 4.54 32.26
CA GLU A 184 25.87 5.99 32.11
C GLU A 184 25.44 6.35 30.69
N ASN A 185 24.57 7.36 30.57
CA ASN A 185 24.04 7.91 29.30
C ASN A 185 23.40 6.87 28.37
N LEU A 186 22.72 5.87 28.94
CA LEU A 186 21.96 4.89 28.17
C LEU A 186 20.75 5.57 27.50
N LEU A 187 20.37 5.09 26.32
CA LEU A 187 19.15 5.51 25.62
C LEU A 187 18.21 4.32 25.43
N LEU A 188 16.90 4.56 25.57
CA LEU A 188 15.90 3.68 25.00
C LEU A 188 15.48 4.20 23.64
N ARG A 189 15.39 3.31 22.65
CA ARG A 189 14.88 3.58 21.31
C ARG A 189 13.74 2.63 20.99
N VAL A 190 12.58 3.17 20.69
CA VAL A 190 11.41 2.43 20.20
C VAL A 190 11.36 2.58 18.69
N LYS A 191 11.42 1.48 17.95
CA LYS A 191 11.33 1.50 16.49
C LYS A 191 9.87 1.43 16.07
N ALA A 192 9.49 2.16 15.03
CA ALA A 192 8.23 1.94 14.31
C ALA A 192 8.34 0.67 13.44
N GLN A 193 8.54 -0.46 14.11
CA GLN A 193 8.76 -1.76 13.51
C GLN A 193 8.21 -2.86 14.40
N MET A 194 7.40 -3.73 13.82
CA MET A 194 7.00 -5.02 14.42
C MET A 194 7.75 -6.14 13.71
N GLN A 195 8.37 -7.04 14.47
CA GLN A 195 9.12 -8.16 13.88
C GLN A 195 9.01 -9.42 14.73
N GLN A 196 8.67 -10.53 14.07
CA GLN A 196 8.74 -11.87 14.64
C GLN A 196 9.28 -12.86 13.60
N THR A 197 10.16 -13.75 14.03
CA THR A 197 10.71 -14.84 13.20
C THR A 197 10.13 -16.18 13.64
N GLY A 198 10.01 -17.14 12.72
CA GLY A 198 9.47 -18.47 13.02
C GLY A 198 8.05 -18.66 12.49
N THR A 199 7.17 -19.22 13.30
CA THR A 199 5.77 -19.47 12.93
C THR A 199 4.87 -19.06 14.11
N ALA A 200 3.98 -18.09 13.95
CA ALA A 200 3.88 -17.12 12.85
C ALA A 200 5.12 -16.21 12.69
N SER A 201 5.24 -15.51 11.56
CA SER A 201 6.33 -14.53 11.31
C SER A 201 5.85 -13.28 10.58
N TRP A 202 6.45 -12.14 10.87
CA TRP A 202 6.20 -10.85 10.21
C TRP A 202 7.39 -9.91 10.34
N ASN A 203 7.45 -8.91 9.45
CA ASN A 203 8.36 -7.77 9.54
C ASN A 203 7.72 -6.55 8.89
N PHE A 204 7.10 -5.70 9.70
CA PHE A 204 6.39 -4.51 9.27
C PHE A 204 7.13 -3.27 9.76
N ARG A 205 7.40 -2.32 8.86
CA ARG A 205 8.26 -1.16 9.13
C ARG A 205 7.63 0.11 8.59
N VAL A 206 7.49 1.14 9.42
CA VAL A 206 7.12 2.48 8.94
C VAL A 206 8.39 3.27 8.63
N VAL A 207 8.56 3.65 7.36
CA VAL A 207 9.78 4.25 6.82
C VAL A 207 9.48 5.55 6.09
N ASP A 208 10.47 6.45 6.03
CA ASP A 208 10.39 7.70 5.31
C ASP A 208 10.93 7.52 3.88
N ASN A 209 10.02 7.37 2.91
CA ASN A 209 10.36 7.29 1.47
C ASN A 209 11.09 8.53 0.97
N THR A 210 10.90 9.69 1.59
CA THR A 210 11.57 10.95 1.23
C THR A 210 12.94 11.13 1.87
N SER A 211 13.32 10.20 2.75
CA SER A 211 14.61 10.13 3.44
C SER A 211 15.32 8.79 3.18
N GLY A 212 15.16 8.24 1.97
CA GLY A 212 15.85 7.02 1.55
C GLY A 212 15.40 5.75 2.28
N GLY A 213 14.16 5.71 2.77
CA GLY A 213 13.60 4.56 3.50
C GLY A 213 14.09 4.47 4.95
N ALA A 214 14.42 5.61 5.56
CA ALA A 214 14.84 5.69 6.95
C ALA A 214 13.72 5.20 7.88
N LEU A 215 14.03 4.31 8.81
CA LEU A 215 13.07 3.79 9.78
C LEU A 215 12.74 4.85 10.84
N TYR A 216 11.45 5.09 11.09
CA TYR A 216 11.03 5.97 12.18
C TYR A 216 11.29 5.35 13.55
N SER A 217 11.64 6.18 14.53
CA SER A 217 11.82 5.75 15.92
C SER A 217 11.60 6.89 16.91
N LEU A 218 11.18 6.54 18.12
CA LEU A 218 11.12 7.40 19.30
C LEU A 218 12.33 7.09 20.19
N SER A 219 13.01 8.10 20.71
CA SER A 219 14.13 7.91 21.64
C SER A 219 13.87 8.65 22.95
N SER A 220 14.30 8.05 24.07
CA SER A 220 14.32 8.70 25.37
C SER A 220 15.37 9.81 25.41
N THR A 221 15.34 10.63 26.47
CA THR A 221 16.55 11.33 26.91
C THR A 221 17.56 10.32 27.48
N ALA A 222 18.84 10.66 27.48
CA ALA A 222 19.86 9.79 28.06
C ALA A 222 19.70 9.71 29.59
N PHE A 223 19.89 8.51 30.15
CA PHE A 223 19.73 8.26 31.59
C PHE A 223 20.79 7.30 32.13
N ASN A 224 20.97 7.32 33.45
CA ASN A 224 21.89 6.45 34.16
C ASN A 224 21.11 5.35 34.87
N THR A 225 21.56 4.11 34.74
CA THR A 225 20.88 2.93 35.28
C THR A 225 20.98 2.81 36.80
N GLY A 226 22.06 3.32 37.42
CA GLY A 226 22.26 3.19 38.86
C GLY A 226 22.34 1.72 39.31
N ALA A 227 21.91 1.42 40.54
CA ALA A 227 22.03 0.09 41.14
C ALA A 227 20.68 -0.65 41.33
N GLY A 228 19.57 -0.06 40.91
CA GLY A 228 18.22 -0.60 41.11
C GLY A 228 17.38 -0.52 39.84
N ASN A 229 16.26 -1.24 39.83
CA ASN A 229 15.34 -1.21 38.69
C ASN A 229 14.75 0.20 38.49
N LEU A 230 14.48 0.53 37.23
CA LEU A 230 13.95 1.83 36.81
C LEU A 230 12.60 1.68 36.11
N SER A 231 11.73 2.67 36.33
CA SER A 231 10.51 2.86 35.56
C SER A 231 10.71 4.03 34.60
N LEU A 232 10.51 3.81 33.31
CA LEU A 232 10.65 4.85 32.29
C LEU A 232 9.55 4.71 31.24
N ASP A 233 8.59 5.62 31.27
CA ASP A 233 7.55 5.69 30.25
C ASP A 233 8.02 6.59 29.09
N LEU A 234 7.61 6.26 27.88
CA LEU A 234 7.85 7.08 26.70
C LEU A 234 6.53 7.39 26.00
N HIS A 235 6.43 8.61 25.50
CA HIS A 235 5.23 9.07 24.83
C HIS A 235 5.60 9.76 23.51
N ALA A 236 4.99 9.30 22.41
CA ALA A 236 5.08 9.91 21.11
C ALA A 236 3.91 10.90 20.94
N ALA A 237 4.21 12.20 20.97
CA ALA A 237 3.18 13.23 20.79
C ALA A 237 2.80 13.40 19.31
N SER A 238 1.56 13.84 19.07
CA SER A 238 1.03 14.17 17.73
C SER A 238 1.77 15.32 17.06
N GLY A 239 2.40 16.18 17.85
CA GLY A 239 3.07 17.40 17.42
C GLY A 239 2.13 18.57 17.15
N TRP A 240 0.83 18.41 17.39
CA TRP A 240 -0.18 19.46 17.20
C TRP A 240 -0.06 20.56 18.26
N GLY A 241 0.05 21.81 17.81
CA GLY A 241 0.16 23.00 18.66
C GLY A 241 -1.15 23.76 18.86
N GLY A 242 -2.30 23.18 18.47
CA GLY A 242 -3.63 23.77 18.59
C GLY A 242 -4.15 24.43 17.31
N SER A 243 -3.27 24.92 16.44
CA SER A 243 -3.64 25.55 15.15
C SER A 243 -2.76 25.12 13.97
N SER A 244 -1.73 24.32 14.23
CA SER A 244 -0.82 23.73 13.25
C SER A 244 0.09 22.74 13.96
N TYR A 245 0.79 21.89 13.21
CA TYR A 245 1.90 21.12 13.73
C TYR A 245 3.08 22.05 14.08
N THR A 246 3.48 22.09 15.35
CA THR A 246 4.57 22.95 15.86
C THR A 246 5.80 22.16 16.27
N SER A 247 5.70 20.84 16.28
CA SER A 247 6.80 19.93 16.59
C SER A 247 6.69 18.65 15.74
N THR A 248 7.67 17.76 15.88
CA THR A 248 7.68 16.48 15.16
C THR A 248 6.41 15.69 15.45
N ARG A 249 5.79 15.17 14.38
CA ARG A 249 4.65 14.24 14.43
C ARG A 249 5.14 12.85 14.86
N ALA A 250 5.62 12.73 16.09
CA ALA A 250 6.25 11.52 16.58
C ALA A 250 5.26 10.34 16.69
N ALA A 251 3.98 10.63 16.91
CA ALA A 251 2.92 9.63 17.01
C ALA A 251 2.58 8.97 15.66
N ALA A 252 2.61 9.72 14.56
CA ALA A 252 2.18 9.26 13.23
C ALA A 252 2.72 7.88 12.80
N PRO A 253 4.03 7.59 12.87
CA PRO A 253 4.52 6.27 12.48
C PRO A 253 4.09 5.14 13.43
N PHE A 254 3.75 5.44 14.69
CA PHE A 254 3.19 4.43 15.60
C PHE A 254 1.69 4.27 15.41
N ALA A 255 0.98 5.35 15.08
CA ALA A 255 -0.43 5.34 14.72
C ALA A 255 -0.69 4.43 13.51
N ILE A 256 0.10 4.57 12.43
CA ILE A 256 0.07 3.70 11.24
C ILE A 256 0.40 2.24 11.60
N LEU A 257 1.44 2.04 12.41
CA LEU A 257 1.87 0.70 12.81
C LEU A 257 0.79 -0.01 13.65
N ASP A 258 0.02 0.77 14.42
CA ASP A 258 -1.09 0.29 15.24
C ASP A 258 -2.28 -0.18 14.40
N SER A 259 -2.65 0.54 13.34
CA SER A 259 -3.68 0.09 12.38
C SER A 259 -3.26 -1.23 11.70
N VAL A 260 -1.98 -1.35 11.34
CA VAL A 260 -1.42 -2.62 10.82
C VAL A 260 -1.46 -3.73 11.88
N TYR A 261 -1.27 -3.41 13.16
CA TYR A 261 -1.34 -4.38 14.26
C TYR A 261 -2.71 -5.06 14.26
N ASP A 262 -3.80 -4.30 14.19
CA ASP A 262 -5.15 -4.86 14.18
C ASP A 262 -5.40 -5.72 12.93
N ALA A 263 -4.95 -5.25 11.75
CA ALA A 263 -5.12 -5.98 10.49
C ALA A 263 -4.47 -7.38 10.51
N PHE A 264 -3.20 -7.48 10.91
CA PHE A 264 -2.53 -8.79 10.92
C PHE A 264 -3.03 -9.69 12.05
N GLN A 265 -3.49 -9.13 13.18
CA GLN A 265 -4.11 -9.91 14.26
C GLN A 265 -5.43 -10.54 13.80
N LYS A 266 -6.24 -9.83 12.99
CA LYS A 266 -7.45 -10.40 12.38
C LYS A 266 -7.13 -11.66 11.57
N VAL A 267 -6.05 -11.63 10.78
CA VAL A 267 -5.59 -12.81 10.01
C VAL A 267 -5.01 -13.92 10.90
N LEU A 268 -4.28 -13.58 11.97
CA LEU A 268 -3.75 -14.57 12.92
C LEU A 268 -4.85 -15.25 13.73
N ALA A 269 -5.99 -14.60 13.95
CA ALA A 269 -7.16 -15.20 14.59
C ALA A 269 -7.71 -16.37 13.74
N GLU A 270 -7.68 -16.24 12.41
CA GLU A 270 -8.07 -17.32 11.48
C GLU A 270 -6.97 -18.36 11.28
N ASN A 271 -5.70 -17.92 11.19
CA ASN A 271 -4.55 -18.81 11.02
C ASN A 271 -3.32 -18.32 11.80
N ALA A 272 -3.17 -18.86 13.02
CA ALA A 272 -2.07 -18.54 13.93
C ALA A 272 -0.66 -18.94 13.43
N SER A 273 -0.58 -19.70 12.33
CA SER A 273 0.69 -20.10 11.71
C SER A 273 1.07 -19.25 10.50
N THR A 274 0.32 -18.18 10.21
CA THR A 274 0.53 -17.33 9.03
C THR A 274 1.95 -16.76 9.00
N GLN A 275 2.54 -16.79 7.82
CA GLN A 275 3.84 -16.17 7.54
C GLN A 275 3.62 -14.97 6.64
N PHE A 276 3.70 -13.77 7.23
CA PHE A 276 3.54 -12.53 6.51
C PHE A 276 4.83 -12.15 5.79
N PRO A 277 4.79 -11.91 4.46
CA PRO A 277 5.85 -11.20 3.76
C PRO A 277 6.23 -9.89 4.46
N ALA A 278 7.48 -9.47 4.31
CA ALA A 278 7.91 -8.19 4.86
C ALA A 278 7.19 -7.04 4.13
N LEU A 279 6.80 -6.01 4.87
CA LEU A 279 6.09 -4.86 4.33
C LEU A 279 6.68 -3.56 4.89
N ASN A 280 7.03 -2.65 3.98
CA ASN A 280 7.32 -1.26 4.32
C ASN A 280 6.06 -0.42 4.11
N LEU A 281 5.75 0.42 5.10
CA LEU A 281 4.74 1.46 5.05
C LEU A 281 5.47 2.81 4.92
N ASN A 282 5.39 3.40 3.73
CA ASN A 282 6.10 4.60 3.34
C ASN A 282 5.26 5.83 3.71
N TRP A 283 5.60 6.49 4.80
CA TRP A 283 4.94 7.71 5.25
C TRP A 283 5.95 8.85 5.37
N SER A 284 5.53 10.06 5.04
CA SER A 284 6.32 11.26 5.24
C SER A 284 5.43 12.49 5.25
N ILE A 285 5.83 13.53 5.99
CA ILE A 285 5.20 14.85 5.94
C ILE A 285 5.27 15.52 4.56
N ASN A 286 6.08 14.96 3.65
CA ASN A 286 6.25 15.40 2.28
C ASN A 286 5.39 14.60 1.28
N ASN A 287 4.72 13.53 1.72
CA ASN A 287 3.83 12.76 0.85
C ASN A 287 2.58 13.58 0.54
N VAL A 288 2.38 13.88 -0.75
CA VAL A 288 1.34 14.77 -1.29
C VAL A 288 0.49 14.07 -2.33
N SER A 289 -0.72 14.58 -2.53
CA SER A 289 -1.77 14.13 -3.45
C SER A 289 -1.45 14.43 -4.93
N VAL A 290 -0.19 14.24 -5.34
CA VAL A 290 0.30 14.50 -6.70
C VAL A 290 1.05 13.29 -7.19
N SER A 291 0.67 12.78 -8.37
CA SER A 291 1.39 11.68 -9.01
C SER A 291 2.78 12.11 -9.47
N GLY A 292 3.81 11.30 -9.19
CA GLY A 292 5.16 11.58 -9.65
C GLY A 292 6.22 10.74 -8.97
N ASN A 293 7.29 11.40 -8.52
CA ASN A 293 8.41 10.74 -7.89
C ASN A 293 8.15 10.51 -6.39
N VAL A 294 7.87 9.26 -6.03
CA VAL A 294 7.65 8.83 -4.64
C VAL A 294 8.83 9.14 -3.71
N ALA A 295 10.07 9.20 -4.21
CA ALA A 295 11.24 9.52 -3.39
C ALA A 295 11.29 10.99 -2.93
N ILE A 296 10.41 11.85 -3.44
CA ILE A 296 10.21 13.23 -2.96
C ILE A 296 8.79 13.47 -2.43
N GLY A 297 8.00 12.40 -2.29
CA GLY A 297 6.66 12.41 -1.72
C GLY A 297 5.51 12.61 -2.72
N GLN A 298 5.77 12.59 -4.03
CA GLN A 298 4.68 12.64 -5.01
C GLN A 298 4.06 11.24 -5.20
N ILE A 299 3.04 10.91 -4.40
CA ILE A 299 2.45 9.56 -4.34
C ILE A 299 1.03 9.46 -4.91
N SER A 300 0.42 10.59 -5.32
CA SER A 300 -0.96 10.70 -5.82
C SER A 300 -2.04 10.46 -4.78
N THR A 301 -2.05 9.30 -4.14
CA THR A 301 -2.99 8.87 -3.09
C THR A 301 -2.25 7.91 -2.17
N SER A 302 -2.79 7.63 -0.99
CA SER A 302 -2.44 6.41 -0.27
C SER A 302 -2.75 5.21 -1.16
N HIS A 303 -1.80 4.28 -1.26
CA HIS A 303 -1.92 3.10 -2.13
C HIS A 303 -0.91 2.00 -1.79
N PHE A 304 -1.29 0.75 -2.06
CA PHE A 304 -0.40 -0.39 -2.19
C PHE A 304 0.08 -0.55 -3.63
N ASN A 305 1.40 -0.59 -3.85
CA ASN A 305 1.97 -0.67 -5.19
C ASN A 305 2.24 -2.11 -5.69
N GLY A 306 1.78 -3.13 -4.96
CA GLY A 306 2.12 -4.54 -5.19
C GLY A 306 3.31 -5.05 -4.37
N THR A 307 4.03 -4.17 -3.66
CA THR A 307 5.18 -4.54 -2.80
C THR A 307 5.25 -3.76 -1.50
N GLU A 308 4.89 -2.48 -1.52
CA GLU A 308 4.95 -1.56 -0.38
C GLU A 308 3.68 -0.71 -0.36
N ILE A 309 3.32 -0.21 0.82
CA ILE A 309 2.23 0.77 1.00
C ILE A 309 2.85 2.17 1.04
N PHE A 310 2.21 3.15 0.41
CA PHE A 310 2.52 4.57 0.51
C PHE A 310 1.34 5.29 1.16
N ILE A 311 1.63 6.21 2.08
CA ILE A 311 0.64 6.86 2.93
C ILE A 311 0.81 8.38 2.84
N LEU A 312 -0.26 9.15 2.59
CA LEU A 312 -0.19 10.60 2.57
C LEU A 312 0.11 11.17 3.95
N GLY A 313 0.76 12.33 3.99
CA GLY A 313 1.19 12.94 5.25
C GLY A 313 1.26 14.45 5.21
N LYS A 314 0.69 15.09 4.17
CA LYS A 314 0.82 16.52 3.98
C LYS A 314 -0.24 17.27 4.78
N ALA A 315 0.21 17.94 5.84
CA ALA A 315 -0.66 18.84 6.59
C ALA A 315 -1.27 19.94 5.69
N ASN A 316 -2.57 20.16 5.89
CA ASN A 316 -3.48 21.07 5.18
C ASN A 316 -3.84 20.68 3.75
N ASP A 317 -3.46 19.47 3.35
CA ASP A 317 -3.76 18.86 2.05
C ASP A 317 -4.52 17.57 2.32
N ASP A 318 -3.79 16.54 2.75
CA ASP A 318 -4.30 15.19 2.99
C ASP A 318 -3.29 14.43 3.87
N THR A 319 -3.76 13.80 4.95
CA THR A 319 -2.88 13.18 5.94
C THR A 319 -3.51 11.94 6.59
N ASP A 320 -2.97 10.78 6.25
CA ASP A 320 -3.65 9.51 6.55
C ASP A 320 -3.07 8.76 7.75
N GLU A 321 -2.15 9.36 8.50
CA GLU A 321 -1.49 8.62 9.60
C GLU A 321 -2.40 8.25 10.77
N TYR A 322 -3.55 8.92 10.91
CA TYR A 322 -4.56 8.61 11.91
C TYR A 322 -5.79 7.95 11.29
N ASP A 323 -5.80 7.80 9.98
CA ASP A 323 -6.94 7.35 9.20
C ASP A 323 -6.87 5.83 9.13
N ASP A 324 -7.30 5.21 10.23
CA ASP A 324 -7.16 3.76 10.45
C ASP A 324 -7.77 2.97 9.28
N HIS A 325 -8.93 3.41 8.77
CA HIS A 325 -9.58 2.76 7.64
C HIS A 325 -8.78 2.86 6.34
N VAL A 326 -8.14 4.01 6.05
CA VAL A 326 -7.27 4.18 4.87
C VAL A 326 -6.06 3.25 4.97
N VAL A 327 -5.36 3.24 6.10
CA VAL A 327 -4.17 2.39 6.29
C VAL A 327 -4.52 0.90 6.19
N ILE A 328 -5.65 0.49 6.77
CA ILE A 328 -6.09 -0.92 6.74
C ILE A 328 -6.66 -1.30 5.38
N HIS A 329 -7.31 -0.39 4.64
CA HIS A 329 -7.73 -0.61 3.26
C HIS A 329 -6.52 -1.02 2.40
N GLU A 330 -5.43 -0.24 2.47
CA GLU A 330 -4.20 -0.55 1.73
C GLU A 330 -3.54 -1.85 2.19
N TRP A 331 -3.65 -2.15 3.48
CA TRP A 331 -3.23 -3.44 4.01
C TRP A 331 -4.10 -4.59 3.48
N GLY A 332 -5.38 -4.35 3.22
CA GLY A 332 -6.31 -5.25 2.54
C GLY A 332 -5.80 -5.64 1.16
N HIS A 333 -5.31 -4.69 0.36
CA HIS A 333 -4.67 -5.02 -0.92
C HIS A 333 -3.36 -5.81 -0.76
N TYR A 334 -2.56 -5.51 0.27
CA TYR A 334 -1.42 -6.35 0.64
C TYR A 334 -1.87 -7.78 0.99
N PHE A 335 -2.99 -7.94 1.70
CA PHE A 335 -3.57 -9.25 2.00
C PHE A 335 -4.00 -9.98 0.72
N GLU A 336 -4.76 -9.32 -0.16
CA GLU A 336 -5.21 -9.93 -1.41
C GLU A 336 -4.05 -10.42 -2.26
N HIS A 337 -2.99 -9.61 -2.36
CA HIS A 337 -1.81 -9.92 -3.14
C HIS A 337 -1.05 -11.15 -2.63
N ASN A 338 -0.96 -11.33 -1.31
CA ASN A 338 -0.09 -12.34 -0.71
C ASN A 338 -0.82 -13.63 -0.32
N PHE A 339 -2.10 -13.53 0.08
CA PHE A 339 -2.84 -14.65 0.63
C PHE A 339 -4.01 -15.10 -0.25
N SER A 340 -4.66 -14.17 -0.95
CA SER A 340 -5.73 -14.42 -1.92
C SER A 340 -5.18 -14.33 -3.36
N ARG A 341 -5.96 -13.74 -4.28
CA ARG A 341 -5.53 -13.26 -5.59
C ARG A 341 -6.10 -11.87 -5.85
N ALA A 342 -5.27 -10.98 -6.38
CA ALA A 342 -5.67 -9.63 -6.81
C ALA A 342 -5.54 -9.49 -8.33
N ASP A 343 -6.66 -9.58 -9.07
CA ASP A 343 -6.68 -9.26 -10.51
C ASP A 343 -7.00 -7.78 -10.77
N ASN A 344 -7.16 -6.97 -9.71
CA ASN A 344 -7.46 -5.54 -9.78
C ASN A 344 -6.43 -4.80 -10.66
N ILE A 345 -6.92 -4.07 -11.66
CA ILE A 345 -6.10 -3.28 -12.60
C ILE A 345 -5.84 -1.84 -12.11
N GLY A 346 -6.45 -1.47 -10.99
CA GLY A 346 -6.44 -0.14 -10.39
C GLY A 346 -7.02 0.93 -11.32
N GLY A 347 -6.56 2.16 -11.13
CA GLY A 347 -6.97 3.33 -11.93
C GLY A 347 -7.76 4.33 -11.10
N SER A 348 -8.01 5.50 -11.69
CA SER A 348 -8.86 6.53 -11.05
C SER A 348 -10.24 5.95 -10.80
N HIS A 349 -10.79 6.17 -9.61
CA HIS A 349 -12.17 5.80 -9.29
C HIS A 349 -12.65 6.65 -8.10
N GLY A 350 -13.95 6.65 -7.87
CA GLY A 350 -14.59 7.23 -6.70
C GLY A 350 -16.08 6.91 -6.68
N SER A 351 -16.79 7.52 -5.74
CA SER A 351 -18.24 7.33 -5.59
C SER A 351 -19.00 7.68 -6.87
N GLY A 352 -19.91 6.80 -7.27
CA GLY A 352 -20.78 6.92 -8.44
C GLY A 352 -20.24 6.20 -9.68
N ASP A 353 -18.98 5.75 -9.68
CA ASP A 353 -18.36 5.15 -10.85
C ASP A 353 -18.90 3.74 -11.15
N VAL A 354 -18.90 3.40 -12.44
CA VAL A 354 -19.35 2.09 -12.96
C VAL A 354 -18.11 1.36 -13.47
N LEU A 355 -17.56 0.49 -12.63
CA LEU A 355 -16.18 0.01 -12.74
C LEU A 355 -16.06 -1.39 -13.36
N ASP A 356 -14.85 -1.70 -13.84
CA ASP A 356 -14.42 -3.07 -14.13
C ASP A 356 -14.61 -3.96 -12.88
N ILE A 357 -15.16 -5.16 -13.06
CA ILE A 357 -15.48 -6.09 -11.95
C ILE A 357 -14.31 -6.39 -11.02
N ARG A 358 -13.08 -6.33 -11.54
CA ARG A 358 -11.87 -6.60 -10.76
C ARG A 358 -11.55 -5.42 -9.83
N VAL A 359 -11.82 -4.20 -10.30
CA VAL A 359 -11.65 -2.97 -9.52
C VAL A 359 -12.74 -2.88 -8.48
N ALA A 360 -14.01 -3.01 -8.87
CA ALA A 360 -15.14 -2.98 -7.95
C ALA A 360 -14.98 -4.00 -6.80
N PHE A 361 -14.50 -5.21 -7.09
CA PHE A 361 -14.23 -6.20 -6.06
C PHE A 361 -13.06 -5.83 -5.16
N GLY A 362 -11.92 -5.43 -5.73
CA GLY A 362 -10.71 -5.13 -4.96
C GLY A 362 -10.89 -3.93 -4.03
N GLU A 363 -11.38 -2.80 -4.55
CA GLU A 363 -11.59 -1.58 -3.76
C GLU A 363 -12.70 -1.80 -2.71
N GLY A 364 -13.80 -2.48 -3.10
CA GLY A 364 -14.90 -2.77 -2.19
C GLY A 364 -14.49 -3.75 -1.08
N PHE A 365 -13.61 -4.70 -1.39
CA PHE A 365 -12.95 -5.53 -0.38
C PHE A 365 -12.07 -4.70 0.56
N GLY A 366 -11.27 -3.78 0.04
CA GLY A 366 -10.44 -2.88 0.87
C GLY A 366 -11.27 -2.11 1.90
N ASN A 367 -12.38 -1.52 1.48
CA ASN A 367 -13.31 -0.78 2.36
C ASN A 367 -13.99 -1.69 3.38
N ALA A 368 -14.51 -2.84 2.96
CA ALA A 368 -15.12 -3.79 3.89
C ALA A 368 -14.10 -4.35 4.88
N TYR A 369 -12.90 -4.70 4.41
CA TYR A 369 -11.84 -5.25 5.25
C TYR A 369 -11.40 -4.27 6.33
N SER A 370 -11.30 -2.98 6.00
CA SER A 370 -10.97 -1.96 7.00
C SER A 370 -12.02 -1.88 8.10
N ALA A 371 -13.31 -1.88 7.75
CA ALA A 371 -14.40 -1.92 8.72
C ALA A 371 -14.45 -3.22 9.55
N ILE A 372 -14.19 -4.37 8.91
CA ILE A 372 -14.12 -5.69 9.57
C ILE A 372 -13.00 -5.73 10.61
N VAL A 373 -11.85 -5.11 10.32
CA VAL A 373 -10.70 -5.10 11.22
C VAL A 373 -10.92 -4.16 12.41
N THR A 374 -11.50 -2.99 12.16
CA THR A 374 -11.73 -1.96 13.20
C THR A 374 -12.99 -2.22 14.03
N ASP A 375 -13.87 -3.12 13.57
CA ASP A 375 -15.25 -3.25 14.08
C ASP A 375 -15.99 -1.89 14.07
N ASP A 376 -15.68 -1.05 13.08
CA ASP A 376 -16.25 0.28 12.87
C ASP A 376 -16.72 0.43 11.40
N PRO A 377 -18.05 0.48 11.15
CA PRO A 377 -18.60 0.55 9.81
C PRO A 377 -18.40 1.90 9.12
N VAL A 378 -17.91 2.93 9.83
CA VAL A 378 -17.75 4.27 9.29
C VAL A 378 -16.30 4.49 8.86
N TYR A 379 -16.03 4.30 7.58
CA TYR A 379 -14.78 4.69 6.95
C TYR A 379 -14.62 6.21 7.08
N ALA A 380 -13.45 6.66 7.48
CA ALA A 380 -13.12 8.08 7.56
C ALA A 380 -11.76 8.38 6.94
N ASP A 381 -11.70 9.49 6.21
CA ASP A 381 -10.49 10.02 5.56
C ASP A 381 -10.48 11.54 5.80
N ALA A 382 -9.39 12.03 6.39
CA ALA A 382 -9.22 13.39 6.85
C ALA A 382 -8.40 14.24 5.88
N ALA A 383 -9.04 15.28 5.36
CA ALA A 383 -8.43 16.15 4.37
C ALA A 383 -8.56 17.64 4.69
N GLY A 384 -7.84 18.43 3.90
CA GLY A 384 -7.96 19.88 3.83
C GLY A 384 -7.36 20.63 5.02
N ASN A 385 -7.71 21.92 5.09
CA ASN A 385 -7.11 22.87 6.04
C ASN A 385 -7.34 22.42 7.49
N LEU A 386 -6.26 22.40 8.27
CA LEU A 386 -6.22 21.90 9.65
C LEU A 386 -6.72 20.45 9.83
N GLN A 387 -6.89 19.69 8.75
CA GLN A 387 -7.42 18.32 8.75
C GLN A 387 -8.86 18.27 9.29
N THR A 388 -9.59 19.38 9.26
CA THR A 388 -10.96 19.44 9.81
C THR A 388 -12.05 19.03 8.80
N GLY A 389 -11.68 18.86 7.53
CA GLY A 389 -12.53 18.33 6.47
C GLY A 389 -12.20 16.86 6.19
N GLY A 390 -12.75 16.33 5.10
CA GLY A 390 -12.63 14.92 4.78
C GLY A 390 -13.93 14.37 4.21
N PHE A 391 -14.06 13.06 4.22
CA PHE A 391 -15.30 12.37 3.94
C PHE A 391 -15.47 11.14 4.85
N THR A 392 -16.70 10.63 4.88
CA THR A 392 -17.02 9.37 5.53
C THR A 392 -17.85 8.51 4.59
N ILE A 393 -17.69 7.20 4.68
CA ILE A 393 -18.54 6.21 4.01
C ILE A 393 -19.03 5.24 5.07
N ASN A 394 -20.34 5.04 5.17
CA ASN A 394 -20.90 4.07 6.09
C ASN A 394 -21.23 2.77 5.36
N MET A 395 -20.53 1.69 5.69
CA MET A 395 -20.73 0.37 5.08
C MET A 395 -22.17 -0.15 5.28
N GLU A 396 -22.81 0.26 6.39
CA GLU A 396 -24.18 -0.08 6.76
C GLU A 396 -25.25 0.72 6.00
N ASP A 397 -24.90 1.87 5.43
CA ASP A 397 -25.85 2.71 4.70
C ASP A 397 -26.24 2.09 3.35
N ASN A 398 -25.66 0.94 2.98
CA ASN A 398 -26.09 0.14 1.84
C ASN A 398 -26.09 0.96 0.54
N CYS A 399 -25.08 1.83 0.36
CA CYS A 399 -24.92 2.74 -0.77
C CYS A 399 -26.02 3.79 -0.94
N THR A 400 -26.78 4.10 0.11
CA THR A 400 -27.83 5.15 0.06
C THR A 400 -27.27 6.56 0.22
N ASP A 401 -26.15 6.69 0.91
CA ASP A 401 -25.45 7.93 1.28
C ASP A 401 -24.59 8.49 0.13
N ILE A 402 -23.93 7.61 -0.63
CA ILE A 402 -22.98 7.99 -1.68
C ILE A 402 -23.59 8.11 -3.09
N GLY A 403 -24.82 7.64 -3.30
CA GLY A 403 -25.52 7.75 -4.59
C GLY A 403 -25.00 6.83 -5.71
N ASP A 404 -24.24 5.79 -5.35
CA ASP A 404 -23.68 4.79 -6.27
C ASP A 404 -24.75 4.06 -7.10
N VAL A 405 -24.39 3.72 -8.34
CA VAL A 405 -25.22 2.83 -9.14
C VAL A 405 -25.00 1.40 -8.68
N ARG A 406 -25.92 0.89 -7.86
CA ARG A 406 -25.83 -0.45 -7.29
C ARG A 406 -25.74 -1.54 -8.35
N GLY A 407 -24.82 -2.48 -8.14
CA GLY A 407 -24.60 -3.64 -8.98
C GLY A 407 -23.22 -4.24 -8.77
N TRP A 408 -22.93 -5.32 -9.51
CA TRP A 408 -21.68 -6.07 -9.43
C TRP A 408 -20.43 -5.31 -9.91
N TYR A 409 -20.62 -4.08 -10.37
CA TYR A 409 -19.62 -3.14 -10.87
C TYR A 409 -19.42 -1.93 -9.96
N SER A 410 -20.17 -1.86 -8.84
CA SER A 410 -20.02 -0.82 -7.82
C SER A 410 -19.16 -1.35 -6.69
N GLU A 411 -18.13 -0.57 -6.38
CA GLU A 411 -17.29 -0.74 -5.19
C GLU A 411 -18.15 -0.77 -3.92
N CYS A 412 -19.10 0.14 -3.80
CA CYS A 412 -19.97 0.19 -2.63
C CYS A 412 -20.90 -1.03 -2.52
N SER A 413 -21.45 -1.53 -3.63
CA SER A 413 -22.24 -2.76 -3.56
C SER A 413 -21.40 -3.91 -3.01
N VAL A 414 -20.14 -4.04 -3.42
CA VAL A 414 -19.22 -5.05 -2.89
C VAL A 414 -18.95 -4.82 -1.40
N GLN A 415 -18.61 -3.60 -0.99
CA GLN A 415 -18.24 -3.34 0.41
C GLN A 415 -19.41 -3.62 1.35
N SER A 416 -20.63 -3.22 0.99
CA SER A 416 -21.84 -3.44 1.78
C SER A 416 -22.15 -4.93 1.87
N ILE A 417 -22.10 -5.68 0.76
CA ILE A 417 -22.31 -7.13 0.80
C ILE A 417 -21.31 -7.82 1.73
N LEU A 418 -20.03 -7.46 1.66
CA LEU A 418 -19.01 -8.13 2.46
C LEU A 418 -19.10 -7.78 3.95
N TYR A 419 -19.45 -6.53 4.27
CA TYR A 419 -19.58 -6.09 5.65
C TYR A 419 -20.84 -6.67 6.31
N ASP A 420 -22.01 -6.61 5.65
CA ASP A 420 -23.27 -7.19 6.13
C ASP A 420 -23.19 -8.72 6.31
N MET A 421 -22.32 -9.41 5.56
CA MET A 421 -22.04 -10.83 5.81
C MET A 421 -21.27 -11.07 7.11
N TYR A 422 -20.37 -10.13 7.44
CA TYR A 422 -19.44 -10.25 8.55
C TYR A 422 -20.09 -9.94 9.89
N ASP A 423 -20.84 -8.85 9.95
CA ASP A 423 -21.16 -8.16 11.18
C ASP A 423 -22.27 -8.89 11.98
N THR A 424 -22.82 -8.24 13.00
CA THR A 424 -23.81 -8.86 13.91
C THR A 424 -25.12 -8.10 14.00
N ALA A 425 -25.19 -6.91 13.39
CA ALA A 425 -26.44 -6.24 13.16
C ALA A 425 -27.26 -7.04 12.16
N THR A 426 -28.55 -6.77 12.10
CA THR A 426 -29.45 -7.46 11.17
C THR A 426 -30.51 -6.46 10.79
N GLU A 427 -30.43 -5.91 9.59
CA GLU A 427 -31.35 -4.89 9.09
C GLU A 427 -31.74 -5.08 7.64
N GLY A 428 -33.03 -4.89 7.37
CA GLY A 428 -33.56 -4.92 6.02
C GLY A 428 -33.38 -6.29 5.35
N ALA A 429 -32.46 -6.36 4.39
CA ALA A 429 -32.12 -7.59 3.66
C ALA A 429 -30.94 -8.34 4.29
N ASP A 430 -30.23 -7.71 5.22
CA ASP A 430 -29.24 -8.39 6.02
C ASP A 430 -29.90 -9.20 7.15
N ALA A 431 -29.52 -10.47 7.17
CA ALA A 431 -29.94 -11.48 8.13
C ALA A 431 -28.81 -12.49 8.38
N LEU A 432 -27.58 -12.11 8.01
CA LEU A 432 -26.38 -12.92 8.12
C LEU A 432 -25.57 -12.44 9.32
N THR A 433 -24.83 -13.35 9.93
CA THR A 433 -23.92 -13.04 11.05
C THR A 433 -22.74 -14.01 10.98
N MET A 434 -22.09 -14.07 9.81
CA MET A 434 -21.17 -15.16 9.48
C MET A 434 -19.81 -15.02 10.19
N GLY A 435 -19.47 -13.81 10.65
CA GLY A 435 -18.13 -13.49 11.10
C GLY A 435 -17.11 -13.55 9.96
N PHE A 436 -15.83 -13.44 10.31
CA PHE A 436 -14.78 -13.32 9.29
C PHE A 436 -14.36 -14.66 8.68
N THR A 437 -14.46 -15.77 9.41
CA THR A 437 -13.95 -17.09 8.98
C THR A 437 -14.49 -17.53 7.60
N PRO A 438 -15.80 -17.48 7.30
CA PRO A 438 -16.28 -17.93 6.00
C PRO A 438 -15.78 -17.08 4.82
N LEU A 439 -15.59 -15.77 5.04
CA LEU A 439 -15.03 -14.85 4.04
C LEU A 439 -13.54 -15.13 3.85
N TYR A 440 -12.80 -15.26 4.95
CA TYR A 440 -11.37 -15.60 4.95
C TYR A 440 -11.10 -16.91 4.21
N ASP A 441 -11.86 -17.96 4.50
CA ASP A 441 -11.69 -19.28 3.89
C ASP A 441 -11.83 -19.21 2.37
N VAL A 442 -12.85 -18.51 1.86
CA VAL A 442 -13.03 -18.35 0.41
C VAL A 442 -11.90 -17.53 -0.20
N LEU A 443 -11.46 -16.45 0.45
CA LEU A 443 -10.37 -15.60 -0.04
C LEU A 443 -9.07 -16.40 -0.22
N VAL A 444 -8.64 -17.14 0.81
CA VAL A 444 -7.33 -17.81 0.79
C VAL A 444 -7.32 -19.15 0.05
N ASN A 445 -8.49 -19.74 -0.21
CA ASN A 445 -8.62 -21.02 -0.91
C ASN A 445 -9.22 -20.85 -2.32
N GLU A 446 -10.54 -20.77 -2.45
CA GLU A 446 -11.22 -20.85 -3.74
C GLU A 446 -11.00 -19.60 -4.61
N GLN A 447 -11.15 -18.39 -4.05
CA GLN A 447 -10.92 -17.13 -4.77
C GLN A 447 -9.48 -17.04 -5.28
N LYS A 448 -8.50 -17.44 -4.47
CA LYS A 448 -7.09 -17.53 -4.87
C LYS A 448 -6.89 -18.36 -6.14
N ASN A 449 -7.63 -19.46 -6.27
CA ASN A 449 -7.46 -20.45 -7.32
C ASN A 449 -8.53 -20.40 -8.43
N THR A 450 -9.44 -19.41 -8.39
CA THR A 450 -10.59 -19.37 -9.30
C THR A 450 -10.19 -19.27 -10.78
N LEU A 451 -10.98 -19.85 -11.69
CA LEU A 451 -10.69 -19.81 -13.13
C LEU A 451 -11.17 -18.53 -13.82
N ALA A 452 -12.15 -17.84 -13.23
CA ALA A 452 -12.60 -16.51 -13.65
C ALA A 452 -11.59 -15.45 -13.20
N MET A 453 -11.75 -14.19 -13.62
CA MET A 453 -11.12 -13.07 -12.93
C MET A 453 -11.77 -12.86 -11.56
N THR A 454 -11.01 -12.40 -10.56
CA THR A 454 -11.53 -12.13 -9.22
C THR A 454 -12.63 -11.07 -9.30
N SER A 455 -13.79 -11.43 -8.76
CA SER A 455 -14.97 -10.57 -8.73
C SER A 455 -15.91 -11.02 -7.62
N ILE A 456 -16.98 -10.24 -7.40
CA ILE A 456 -18.07 -10.64 -6.50
C ILE A 456 -18.71 -11.97 -6.93
N PHE A 457 -18.68 -12.32 -8.22
CA PHE A 457 -19.25 -13.56 -8.73
C PHE A 457 -18.46 -14.79 -8.32
N SER A 458 -17.14 -14.77 -8.54
CA SER A 458 -16.26 -15.88 -8.16
C SER A 458 -16.28 -16.09 -6.65
N PHE A 459 -16.33 -15.00 -5.89
CA PHE A 459 -16.39 -15.04 -4.43
C PHE A 459 -17.71 -15.62 -3.92
N ILE A 460 -18.85 -15.04 -4.30
CA ILE A 460 -20.15 -15.42 -3.74
C ILE A 460 -20.59 -16.81 -4.20
N TYR A 461 -20.20 -17.24 -5.41
CA TYR A 461 -20.46 -18.60 -5.87
C TYR A 461 -19.88 -19.63 -4.89
N GLU A 462 -18.59 -19.49 -4.54
CA GLU A 462 -17.88 -20.40 -3.65
C GLU A 462 -18.34 -20.25 -2.20
N LEU A 463 -18.63 -19.03 -1.75
CA LEU A 463 -19.23 -18.80 -0.43
C LEU A 463 -20.55 -19.55 -0.27
N LYS A 464 -21.42 -19.57 -1.29
CA LYS A 464 -22.66 -20.36 -1.27
C LYS A 464 -22.39 -21.86 -1.25
N GLN A 465 -21.38 -22.36 -1.97
CA GLN A 465 -21.02 -23.78 -1.92
C GLN A 465 -20.58 -24.19 -0.52
N ASN A 466 -19.85 -23.32 0.18
CA ASN A 466 -19.34 -23.56 1.52
C ASN A 466 -20.40 -23.34 2.61
N ASN A 467 -21.50 -22.62 2.31
CA ASN A 467 -22.54 -22.23 3.27
C ASN A 467 -23.95 -22.49 2.73
N LEU A 468 -24.24 -23.74 2.35
CA LEU A 468 -25.52 -24.13 1.71
C LEU A 468 -26.77 -23.78 2.54
N GLY A 469 -26.65 -23.65 3.86
CA GLY A 469 -27.74 -23.24 4.75
C GLY A 469 -28.18 -21.79 4.58
N ASP A 470 -27.25 -20.92 4.16
CA ASP A 470 -27.42 -19.47 4.15
C ASP A 470 -27.71 -18.90 2.75
N VAL A 471 -27.76 -19.76 1.72
CA VAL A 471 -27.95 -19.37 0.30
C VAL A 471 -29.15 -18.44 0.10
N THR A 472 -30.25 -18.65 0.82
CA THR A 472 -31.45 -17.80 0.73
C THR A 472 -31.15 -16.38 1.21
N ASN A 473 -30.46 -16.24 2.34
CA ASN A 473 -30.12 -14.95 2.92
C ASN A 473 -29.03 -14.25 2.08
N ILE A 474 -28.03 -14.99 1.61
CA ILE A 474 -27.02 -14.47 0.67
C ILE A 474 -27.68 -13.94 -0.61
N ASN A 475 -28.69 -14.64 -1.15
CA ASN A 475 -29.42 -14.16 -2.33
C ASN A 475 -30.23 -12.90 -2.05
N ALA A 476 -30.81 -12.76 -0.85
CA ALA A 476 -31.55 -11.56 -0.46
C ALA A 476 -30.63 -10.35 -0.35
N LEU A 477 -29.45 -10.51 0.27
CA LEU A 477 -28.43 -9.47 0.38
C LEU A 477 -27.95 -8.99 -1.00
N LEU A 478 -27.60 -9.93 -1.90
CA LEU A 478 -27.25 -9.60 -3.27
C LEU A 478 -28.36 -8.83 -4.00
N ALA A 479 -29.62 -9.25 -3.83
CA ALA A 479 -30.76 -8.60 -4.48
C ALA A 479 -30.97 -7.16 -3.99
N ALA A 480 -30.66 -6.86 -2.73
CA ALA A 480 -30.70 -5.48 -2.18
C ALA A 480 -29.67 -4.55 -2.86
N GLN A 481 -28.54 -5.13 -3.25
CA GLN A 481 -27.50 -4.49 -4.08
C GLN A 481 -27.72 -4.71 -5.58
N SER A 482 -28.92 -5.13 -5.97
CA SER A 482 -29.34 -5.34 -7.35
C SER A 482 -28.49 -6.33 -8.17
N ILE A 483 -27.96 -7.34 -7.50
CA ILE A 483 -27.29 -8.50 -8.09
C ILE A 483 -28.23 -9.69 -7.95
N ASP A 484 -28.55 -10.39 -9.04
CA ASP A 484 -29.44 -11.55 -8.95
C ASP A 484 -28.67 -12.77 -8.45
N GLY A 485 -28.66 -12.95 -7.12
CA GLY A 485 -28.00 -14.09 -6.50
C GLY A 485 -28.55 -15.44 -6.93
N SER A 486 -29.81 -15.53 -7.34
CA SER A 486 -30.43 -16.80 -7.75
C SER A 486 -29.91 -17.31 -9.09
N LEU A 487 -29.40 -16.40 -9.94
CA LEU A 487 -28.82 -16.71 -11.24
C LEU A 487 -27.33 -17.05 -11.15
N LEU A 488 -26.67 -16.75 -10.03
CA LEU A 488 -25.25 -17.03 -9.83
C LEU A 488 -25.00 -18.54 -9.61
N THR A 489 -24.87 -19.25 -10.73
CA THR A 489 -24.71 -20.72 -10.80
C THR A 489 -23.30 -21.16 -11.19
N ASP A 490 -22.42 -20.20 -11.49
CA ASP A 490 -20.99 -20.42 -11.73
C ASP A 490 -20.16 -19.21 -11.28
N ILE A 491 -18.84 -19.37 -11.28
CA ILE A 491 -17.84 -18.33 -10.95
C ILE A 491 -17.74 -17.19 -11.98
N TYR A 492 -18.44 -17.29 -13.12
CA TYR A 492 -18.35 -16.34 -14.23
C TYR A 492 -19.51 -15.33 -14.24
N GLY A 493 -20.46 -15.43 -13.31
CA GLY A 493 -21.67 -14.60 -13.34
C GLY A 493 -22.57 -14.94 -14.53
N SER A 494 -22.58 -16.20 -14.98
CA SER A 494 -23.44 -16.62 -16.09
C SER A 494 -24.92 -16.38 -15.78
N GLY A 495 -25.65 -15.82 -16.74
CA GLY A 495 -27.09 -15.58 -16.61
C GLY A 495 -27.46 -14.32 -15.83
N GLN A 496 -26.49 -13.57 -15.28
CA GLN A 496 -26.76 -12.26 -14.70
C GLN A 496 -27.46 -11.35 -15.71
N VAL A 497 -28.38 -10.54 -15.20
CA VAL A 497 -29.15 -9.56 -15.95
C VAL A 497 -28.86 -8.17 -15.37
N THR A 498 -28.83 -7.14 -16.20
CA THR A 498 -28.72 -5.77 -15.69
C THR A 498 -30.03 -5.42 -14.97
N ASN A 499 -29.92 -4.86 -13.78
CA ASN A 499 -31.01 -4.27 -13.00
C ASN A 499 -31.51 -2.94 -13.63
N ASN A 500 -31.88 -2.94 -14.91
CA ASN A 500 -32.66 -1.89 -15.59
C ASN A 500 -32.17 -0.43 -15.62
N THR A 501 -31.04 -0.05 -15.00
CA THR A 501 -30.56 1.36 -15.02
C THR A 501 -29.36 1.61 -15.94
N ILE A 502 -28.52 0.60 -16.18
CA ILE A 502 -27.36 0.70 -17.05
C ILE A 502 -27.59 -0.07 -18.35
N SER A 503 -27.54 0.64 -19.50
CA SER A 503 -27.56 0.04 -20.84
C SER A 503 -26.14 -0.26 -21.32
N GLY A 504 -25.89 -1.43 -21.91
CA GLY A 504 -24.56 -1.83 -22.38
C GLY A 504 -24.45 -3.24 -23.00
N ASP A 505 -23.31 -3.56 -23.65
CA ASP A 505 -22.94 -4.92 -24.16
C ASP A 505 -22.10 -5.70 -23.12
N ALA A 506 -22.14 -5.27 -21.86
CA ALA A 506 -21.40 -5.89 -20.79
C ALA A 506 -21.86 -7.31 -20.43
N LEU A 507 -23.07 -7.71 -20.83
CA LEU A 507 -23.62 -9.04 -20.60
C LEU A 507 -23.66 -9.91 -21.88
N PRO A 508 -23.41 -11.22 -21.78
CA PRO A 508 -22.89 -11.90 -20.59
C PRO A 508 -21.47 -11.41 -20.24
N VAL A 509 -21.13 -11.43 -18.94
CA VAL A 509 -19.84 -10.95 -18.43
C VAL A 509 -18.67 -11.65 -19.13
N TYR A 510 -18.81 -12.97 -19.31
CA TYR A 510 -17.91 -13.81 -20.10
C TYR A 510 -18.68 -14.37 -21.31
N LYS A 511 -18.26 -13.98 -22.53
CA LYS A 511 -18.70 -14.69 -23.73
C LYS A 511 -17.94 -16.02 -23.85
N THR A 512 -18.55 -17.05 -24.43
CA THR A 512 -17.91 -18.36 -24.60
C THR A 512 -17.46 -18.53 -26.04
N ALA A 513 -16.20 -18.91 -26.25
CA ALA A 513 -15.66 -19.27 -27.56
C ALA A 513 -15.33 -20.77 -27.64
N THR A 514 -15.36 -21.31 -28.85
CA THR A 514 -14.92 -22.67 -29.16
C THR A 514 -13.77 -22.59 -30.16
N VAL A 515 -12.69 -23.32 -29.90
CA VAL A 515 -11.53 -23.38 -30.81
C VAL A 515 -11.95 -23.95 -32.16
N GLY A 516 -11.62 -23.27 -33.26
CA GLY A 516 -12.09 -23.60 -34.60
C GLY A 516 -13.60 -23.38 -34.81
N GLY A 517 -14.26 -22.70 -33.87
CA GLY A 517 -15.68 -22.37 -33.91
C GLY A 517 -15.98 -21.08 -34.67
N ALA A 518 -17.24 -20.64 -34.58
CA ALA A 518 -17.67 -19.36 -35.13
C ALA A 518 -17.07 -18.18 -34.34
N ALA A 519 -16.96 -17.03 -35.00
CA ALA A 519 -16.47 -15.81 -34.36
C ALA A 519 -17.42 -15.36 -33.23
N VAL A 520 -16.84 -14.93 -32.12
CA VAL A 520 -17.54 -14.31 -30.98
C VAL A 520 -17.43 -12.80 -31.09
N ASN A 521 -18.55 -12.10 -31.12
CA ASN A 521 -18.55 -10.63 -31.17
C ASN A 521 -18.52 -10.03 -29.75
N VAL A 522 -17.57 -9.15 -29.47
CA VAL A 522 -17.42 -8.41 -28.20
C VAL A 522 -17.24 -6.92 -28.46
N CYS A 523 -17.86 -6.06 -27.65
CA CYS A 523 -17.71 -4.61 -27.75
C CYS A 523 -16.98 -4.02 -26.53
N SER A 524 -15.87 -3.34 -26.76
CA SER A 524 -15.20 -2.50 -25.76
C SER A 524 -15.79 -1.09 -25.82
N SER A 525 -16.08 -0.48 -24.68
CA SER A 525 -16.67 0.86 -24.60
C SER A 525 -16.13 1.66 -23.43
N SER A 526 -15.85 2.94 -23.67
CA SER A 526 -15.50 3.94 -22.64
C SER A 526 -16.69 4.84 -22.28
N GLU A 527 -17.93 4.38 -22.48
CA GLU A 527 -19.14 5.17 -22.24
C GLU A 527 -19.26 5.62 -20.78
N PHE A 528 -18.90 4.73 -19.85
CA PHE A 528 -18.86 5.03 -18.41
C PHE A 528 -17.56 5.70 -18.02
N GLN A 529 -16.43 5.06 -18.36
CA GLN A 529 -15.10 5.53 -17.98
C GLN A 529 -14.02 4.95 -18.89
N VAL A 530 -12.91 5.69 -19.02
CA VAL A 530 -11.69 5.24 -19.71
C VAL A 530 -10.90 4.28 -18.80
N TYR A 531 -10.17 3.34 -19.38
CA TYR A 531 -9.26 2.41 -18.66
C TYR A 531 -9.97 1.34 -17.82
N ASN A 532 -10.52 1.70 -16.68
CA ASN A 532 -11.14 0.80 -15.70
C ASN A 532 -12.68 0.91 -15.66
N GLY A 533 -13.27 1.43 -16.74
CA GLY A 533 -14.72 1.39 -16.90
C GLY A 533 -15.23 -0.03 -17.15
N TYR A 534 -16.42 -0.29 -16.64
CA TYR A 534 -17.17 -1.55 -16.72
C TYR A 534 -17.23 -2.24 -18.09
N GLU A 535 -17.21 -1.48 -19.19
CA GLU A 535 -17.28 -2.02 -20.56
C GLU A 535 -15.96 -1.96 -21.32
N VAL A 536 -14.88 -1.45 -20.71
CA VAL A 536 -13.61 -1.29 -21.41
C VAL A 536 -12.99 -2.65 -21.68
N SER A 537 -12.86 -3.48 -20.64
CA SER A 537 -12.32 -4.83 -20.72
C SER A 537 -13.44 -5.85 -20.90
N ARG A 538 -13.33 -6.70 -21.92
CA ARG A 538 -14.31 -7.74 -22.25
C ARG A 538 -13.68 -9.12 -22.13
N PHE A 539 -14.39 -10.05 -21.51
CA PHE A 539 -13.85 -11.38 -21.23
C PHE A 539 -14.49 -12.45 -22.12
N ILE A 540 -13.65 -13.34 -22.65
CA ILE A 540 -14.04 -14.52 -23.40
C ILE A 540 -13.42 -15.75 -22.72
N LYS A 541 -14.24 -16.74 -22.37
CA LYS A 541 -13.76 -18.03 -21.84
C LYS A 541 -13.78 -19.12 -22.90
N PHE A 542 -12.81 -20.01 -22.84
CA PHE A 542 -12.73 -21.20 -23.70
C PHE A 542 -11.89 -22.31 -23.07
N THR A 543 -12.08 -23.54 -23.55
CA THR A 543 -11.37 -24.72 -23.09
C THR A 543 -10.56 -25.33 -24.23
N LEU A 544 -9.29 -25.63 -23.99
CA LEU A 544 -8.46 -26.42 -24.89
C LEU A 544 -8.59 -27.91 -24.57
N PRO A 545 -9.00 -28.76 -25.53
CA PRO A 545 -9.16 -30.20 -25.29
C PRO A 545 -7.83 -30.96 -25.21
N GLY A 546 -6.74 -30.36 -25.68
CA GLY A 546 -5.41 -30.96 -25.77
C GLY A 546 -4.31 -29.91 -25.85
N THR A 547 -3.06 -30.34 -25.71
CA THR A 547 -1.92 -29.44 -25.92
C THR A 547 -1.81 -29.08 -27.40
N GLN A 548 -1.89 -27.80 -27.72
CA GLN A 548 -1.86 -27.31 -29.10
C GLN A 548 -1.28 -25.89 -29.19
N SER A 549 -0.91 -25.48 -30.41
CA SER A 549 -0.74 -24.06 -30.72
C SER A 549 -2.11 -23.43 -30.98
N LEU A 550 -2.25 -22.17 -30.62
CA LEU A 550 -3.48 -21.40 -30.79
C LEU A 550 -3.16 -20.05 -31.42
N THR A 551 -3.98 -19.65 -32.39
CA THR A 551 -3.93 -18.30 -32.97
C THR A 551 -5.28 -17.66 -32.74
N ILE A 552 -5.29 -16.60 -31.94
CA ILE A 552 -6.46 -15.81 -31.64
C ILE A 552 -6.40 -14.55 -32.50
N THR A 553 -7.48 -14.24 -33.19
CA THR A 553 -7.57 -13.02 -34.02
C THR A 553 -8.81 -12.23 -33.64
N ALA A 554 -8.65 -10.93 -33.42
CA ALA A 554 -9.73 -9.97 -33.20
C ALA A 554 -9.80 -9.00 -34.38
N VAL A 555 -10.90 -9.02 -35.14
CA VAL A 555 -11.11 -8.15 -36.31
C VAL A 555 -12.27 -7.21 -36.04
N LYS A 556 -12.07 -5.90 -36.23
CA LYS A 556 -13.11 -4.90 -36.01
C LYS A 556 -14.35 -5.20 -36.85
N SER A 557 -15.51 -5.19 -36.21
CA SER A 557 -16.83 -5.32 -36.84
C SER A 557 -17.57 -3.99 -36.92
N SER A 558 -17.44 -3.10 -35.93
CA SER A 558 -18.16 -1.84 -35.85
C SER A 558 -17.52 -0.86 -34.84
N GLY A 559 -17.98 0.39 -34.83
CA GLY A 559 -17.56 1.44 -33.88
C GLY A 559 -16.42 2.32 -34.38
N ALA A 560 -15.96 3.24 -33.52
CA ALA A 560 -15.00 4.29 -33.90
C ALA A 560 -13.53 3.94 -33.57
N GLY A 561 -13.29 3.17 -32.51
CA GLY A 561 -11.97 2.64 -32.14
C GLY A 561 -11.41 1.69 -33.20
N ASN A 562 -10.11 1.44 -33.19
CA ASN A 562 -9.44 0.73 -34.26
C ASN A 562 -8.19 -0.05 -33.83
N ASP A 563 -7.99 -0.23 -32.53
CA ASP A 563 -6.76 -0.79 -31.98
C ASP A 563 -7.12 -1.81 -30.91
N PRO A 564 -7.60 -3.01 -31.30
CA PRO A 564 -7.92 -4.05 -30.35
C PRO A 564 -6.64 -4.63 -29.75
N ASP A 565 -6.61 -4.81 -28.45
CA ASP A 565 -5.54 -5.51 -27.75
C ASP A 565 -6.08 -6.82 -27.15
N LEU A 566 -5.20 -7.82 -27.03
CA LEU A 566 -5.54 -9.16 -26.56
C LEU A 566 -4.62 -9.60 -25.43
N VAL A 567 -5.19 -10.01 -24.31
CA VAL A 567 -4.43 -10.58 -23.18
C VAL A 567 -4.99 -11.95 -22.82
N LEU A 568 -4.13 -12.97 -22.86
CA LEU A 568 -4.51 -14.34 -22.53
C LEU A 568 -4.05 -14.70 -21.12
N TYR A 569 -4.98 -15.22 -20.34
CA TYR A 569 -4.79 -15.63 -18.96
C TYR A 569 -5.06 -17.10 -18.74
N ARG A 570 -4.39 -17.64 -17.72
CA ARG A 570 -4.69 -18.95 -17.13
C ARG A 570 -4.57 -18.84 -15.61
N ASN A 571 -5.65 -19.17 -14.89
CA ASN A 571 -5.75 -19.06 -13.44
C ASN A 571 -5.28 -17.67 -12.94
N GLY A 572 -5.83 -16.60 -13.51
CA GLY A 572 -5.47 -15.20 -13.21
C GLY A 572 -4.07 -14.77 -13.68
N THR A 573 -3.19 -15.69 -14.10
CA THR A 573 -1.85 -15.33 -14.58
C THR A 573 -1.86 -14.99 -16.06
N GLN A 574 -1.39 -13.79 -16.43
CA GLN A 574 -1.13 -13.43 -17.83
C GLN A 574 -0.06 -14.34 -18.43
N ILE A 575 -0.41 -15.11 -19.46
CA ILE A 575 0.51 -16.04 -20.14
C ILE A 575 0.94 -15.55 -21.51
N ALA A 576 0.16 -14.67 -22.15
CA ALA A 576 0.50 -14.06 -23.43
C ALA A 576 -0.26 -12.75 -23.65
N ILE A 577 0.27 -11.87 -24.49
CA ILE A 577 -0.32 -10.57 -24.82
C ILE A 577 0.02 -10.17 -26.25
N ALA A 578 -0.90 -9.49 -26.93
CA ALA A 578 -0.69 -8.85 -28.22
C ALA A 578 -1.26 -7.42 -28.19
N GLU A 579 -0.40 -6.44 -28.44
CA GLU A 579 -0.67 -4.99 -28.40
C GLU A 579 0.03 -4.31 -29.59
N THR A 580 -0.31 -4.71 -30.81
CA THR A 580 0.25 -4.16 -32.04
C THR A 580 -0.57 -2.97 -32.49
N THR A 581 0.05 -2.01 -33.17
CA THR A 581 -0.65 -0.83 -33.72
C THR A 581 -1.39 -1.13 -35.03
N THR A 582 -1.73 -2.40 -35.26
CA THR A 582 -2.34 -2.84 -36.52
C THR A 582 -3.80 -2.40 -36.56
N VAL A 583 -4.08 -1.43 -37.43
CA VAL A 583 -5.42 -0.84 -37.53
C VAL A 583 -6.49 -1.92 -37.82
N ASN A 584 -7.52 -1.93 -36.98
CA ASN A 584 -8.72 -2.76 -37.00
C ASN A 584 -8.48 -4.27 -36.75
N ASN A 585 -7.29 -4.70 -36.39
CA ASN A 585 -6.99 -6.12 -36.26
C ASN A 585 -5.87 -6.40 -35.27
N GLU A 586 -6.03 -7.45 -34.46
CA GLU A 586 -4.97 -7.97 -33.59
C GLU A 586 -4.89 -9.49 -33.68
N THR A 587 -3.68 -10.03 -33.60
CA THR A 587 -3.42 -11.46 -33.68
C THR A 587 -2.43 -11.91 -32.62
N LEU A 588 -2.93 -12.71 -31.69
CA LEU A 588 -2.13 -13.37 -30.66
C LEU A 588 -1.86 -14.82 -31.04
N SER A 589 -0.58 -15.19 -31.23
CA SER A 589 -0.19 -16.57 -31.51
C SER A 589 0.64 -17.14 -30.37
N VAL A 590 0.18 -18.25 -29.79
CA VAL A 590 0.84 -18.93 -28.68
C VAL A 590 1.07 -20.40 -29.03
N SER A 591 2.28 -20.88 -28.79
CA SER A 591 2.64 -22.28 -29.05
C SER A 591 2.62 -23.10 -27.76
N ASN A 592 2.32 -24.40 -27.88
CA ASN A 592 2.39 -25.36 -26.77
C ASN A 592 1.50 -24.99 -25.57
N LEU A 593 0.32 -24.40 -25.80
CA LEU A 593 -0.68 -24.24 -24.76
C LEU A 593 -1.19 -25.63 -24.36
N THR A 594 -1.15 -25.96 -23.08
CA THR A 594 -1.63 -27.25 -22.57
C THR A 594 -3.16 -27.29 -22.53
N ALA A 595 -3.75 -28.49 -22.43
CA ALA A 595 -5.19 -28.63 -22.18
C ALA A 595 -5.65 -27.88 -20.90
N GLY A 596 -6.89 -27.38 -20.92
CA GLY A 596 -7.52 -26.70 -19.79
C GLY A 596 -8.26 -25.42 -20.17
N ASP A 597 -8.72 -24.69 -19.15
CA ASP A 597 -9.52 -23.48 -19.31
C ASP A 597 -8.65 -22.22 -19.36
N TYR A 598 -9.12 -21.27 -20.16
CA TYR A 598 -8.45 -20.01 -20.43
C TYR A 598 -9.46 -18.85 -20.44
N VAL A 599 -8.98 -17.67 -20.05
CA VAL A 599 -9.70 -16.41 -20.19
C VAL A 599 -8.91 -15.50 -21.11
N LEU A 600 -9.57 -14.99 -22.14
CA LEU A 600 -9.07 -13.95 -23.02
C LEU A 600 -9.74 -12.63 -22.63
N GLU A 601 -8.94 -11.61 -22.35
CA GLU A 601 -9.36 -10.23 -22.22
C GLU A 601 -9.15 -9.52 -23.57
N LEU A 602 -10.16 -8.77 -24.00
CA LEU A 602 -10.10 -7.87 -25.15
C LEU A 602 -10.51 -6.47 -24.73
N TYR A 603 -9.77 -5.47 -25.16
CA TYR A 603 -10.12 -4.06 -25.04
C TYR A 603 -9.66 -3.30 -26.28
N ASP A 604 -10.24 -2.12 -26.52
CA ASP A 604 -9.68 -1.16 -27.47
C ASP A 604 -8.67 -0.25 -26.75
N TYR A 605 -7.45 -0.14 -27.25
CA TYR A 605 -6.41 0.73 -26.68
C TYR A 605 -6.89 2.17 -26.52
N GLY A 606 -7.67 2.67 -27.48
CA GLY A 606 -8.29 3.99 -27.42
C GLY A 606 -9.25 4.14 -26.25
N ASN A 607 -9.98 3.09 -25.86
CA ASN A 607 -10.85 3.10 -24.68
C ASN A 607 -10.10 2.98 -23.35
N ARG A 608 -8.83 2.55 -23.38
CA ARG A 608 -7.94 2.61 -22.21
C ARG A 608 -7.19 3.92 -22.03
N THR A 609 -7.18 4.78 -23.05
CA THR A 609 -6.32 5.98 -23.04
C THR A 609 -7.06 7.27 -23.34
N THR A 610 -7.89 7.31 -24.38
CA THR A 610 -8.49 8.56 -24.89
C THR A 610 -10.01 8.58 -24.88
N GLY A 611 -10.66 7.42 -24.74
CA GLY A 611 -12.11 7.25 -24.82
C GLY A 611 -12.65 7.40 -26.26
N VAL A 612 -12.68 6.31 -27.02
CA VAL A 612 -13.14 6.30 -28.43
C VAL A 612 -14.59 5.83 -28.57
N GLY A 613 -15.24 5.45 -27.46
CA GLY A 613 -16.60 4.96 -27.42
C GLY A 613 -16.73 3.49 -27.84
N SER A 614 -17.98 3.03 -27.95
CA SER A 614 -18.29 1.61 -28.22
C SER A 614 -17.72 1.13 -29.55
N THR A 615 -16.88 0.10 -29.49
CA THR A 615 -16.20 -0.51 -30.63
C THR A 615 -16.18 -2.03 -30.50
N CYS A 616 -16.65 -2.71 -31.55
CA CYS A 616 -16.86 -4.15 -31.51
C CYS A 616 -15.91 -4.91 -32.43
N TYR A 617 -15.56 -6.11 -32.00
CA TYR A 617 -14.58 -6.98 -32.62
C TYR A 617 -15.13 -8.41 -32.70
N ASN A 618 -14.93 -9.04 -33.86
CA ASN A 618 -15.17 -10.46 -34.06
C ASN A 618 -13.89 -11.23 -33.72
N VAL A 619 -13.97 -12.07 -32.68
CA VAL A 619 -12.85 -12.85 -32.16
C VAL A 619 -12.96 -14.31 -32.62
N THR A 620 -11.88 -14.84 -33.16
CA THR A 620 -11.75 -16.24 -33.63
C THR A 620 -10.55 -16.91 -32.97
N LEU A 621 -10.66 -18.21 -32.67
CA LEU A 621 -9.68 -19.03 -31.93
C LEU A 621 -9.23 -20.25 -32.74
#